data_AF-A0A3D5P150-F1
#
_entry.id   AF-A0A3D5P150-F1
#
_cell.length_a   1.000
_cell.length_b   1.000
_cell.length_c   1.000
_cell.angle_alpha   90.00
_cell.angle_beta   90.00
_cell.angle_gamma   90.00
#
_symmetry.space_group_name_H-M   'P 1'
#
loop_
_entity.id
_entity.type
_entity.pdbx_description
1 polymer ?
#
loop_
_entity_poly.entity_id
_entity_poly.type
_entity_poly.pdbx_seq_one_letter_code
_entity_poly.pdbx_strand_id
1 'polypeptide(L)'
;MLFEFDDLAKQKAKMRVVGIGGAGGNAINRMIDAQLSGVEFIAVNTDAQALDHNLADVKLQIGKQLTKGLGAGANLDIGRDAAEEDQ
;
A
#
# COMPACT_ATOMS: atom_id res chain seq x y z
N MET A 1 -44.07 8.87 19.22
CA MET A 1 -43.30 8.57 18.00
C MET A 1 -41.88 8.33 18.46
N LEU A 2 -41.43 7.06 18.47
CA LEU A 2 -40.04 6.73 18.78
C LEU A 2 -39.22 7.09 17.55
N PHE A 3 -38.28 8.01 17.70
CA PHE A 3 -37.25 8.24 16.68
C PHE A 3 -36.20 7.15 16.84
N GLU A 4 -36.19 6.19 15.91
CA GLU A 4 -35.06 5.29 15.73
C GLU A 4 -33.99 6.07 14.97
N PHE A 5 -32.84 6.31 15.61
CA PHE A 5 -31.69 6.88 14.91
C PHE A 5 -31.20 5.80 13.94
N ASP A 6 -31.41 6.05 12.65
CA ASP A 6 -30.96 5.14 11.60
C ASP A 6 -29.44 5.00 11.69
N ASP A 7 -28.98 3.76 11.91
CA ASP A 7 -27.58 3.41 12.13
C ASP A 7 -26.76 3.43 10.83
N LEU A 8 -27.28 4.09 9.78
CA LEU A 8 -26.59 4.37 8.51
C LEU A 8 -25.20 4.99 8.72
N ALA A 9 -24.98 5.72 9.82
CA ALA A 9 -23.67 6.27 10.18
C ALA A 9 -22.60 5.19 10.48
N LYS A 10 -22.99 3.95 10.78
CA LYS A 10 -22.07 2.83 11.05
C LYS A 10 -21.60 2.10 9.78
N GLN A 11 -22.28 2.24 8.65
CA GLN A 11 -21.83 1.69 7.36
C GLN A 11 -20.86 2.63 6.65
N LYS A 12 -19.71 2.90 7.26
CA LYS A 12 -18.62 3.59 6.55
C LYS A 12 -17.86 2.59 5.69
N ALA A 13 -17.71 2.89 4.40
CA ALA A 13 -16.86 2.12 3.51
C ALA A 13 -15.41 2.13 4.02
N LYS A 14 -14.78 0.96 4.11
CA LYS A 14 -13.36 0.85 4.42
C LYS A 14 -12.57 1.13 3.15
N MET A 15 -11.99 2.33 3.05
CA MET A 15 -11.21 2.74 1.89
C MET A 15 -9.74 2.36 2.07
N ARG A 16 -9.15 1.76 1.04
CA ARG A 16 -7.75 1.39 1.00
C ARG A 16 -7.11 1.93 -0.28
N VAL A 17 -5.90 2.46 -0.17
CA VAL A 17 -5.10 2.88 -1.31
C VAL A 17 -3.81 2.07 -1.30
N VAL A 18 -3.60 1.33 -2.40
CA VAL A 18 -2.42 0.48 -2.58
C VAL A 18 -1.50 1.10 -3.61
N GLY A 19 -0.28 1.43 -3.19
CA GLY A 19 0.77 2.01 -4.02
C GLY A 19 1.83 0.96 -4.29
N ILE A 20 1.99 0.59 -5.57
CA ILE A 20 2.92 -0.46 -5.99
C ILE A 20 4.18 0.17 -6.59
N GLY A 21 5.35 -0.34 -6.19
CA GLY A 21 6.66 0.10 -6.65
C GLY A 21 7.04 1.49 -6.16
N GLY A 22 8.16 2.02 -6.67
CA GLY A 22 8.69 3.31 -6.24
C GLY A 22 7.74 4.49 -6.51
N ALA A 23 7.18 4.57 -7.72
CA ALA A 23 6.24 5.64 -8.08
C ALA A 23 4.95 5.58 -7.27
N GLY A 24 4.38 4.39 -7.07
CA GLY A 24 3.20 4.19 -6.23
C GLY A 24 3.46 4.57 -4.76
N GLY A 25 4.61 4.17 -4.23
CA GLY A 25 5.05 4.56 -2.88
C GLY A 25 5.20 6.07 -2.73
N ASN A 26 5.81 6.76 -3.71
CA ASN A 26 5.94 8.22 -3.70
C ASN A 26 4.57 8.92 -3.75
N ALA A 27 3.63 8.39 -4.53
CA ALA A 27 2.27 8.93 -4.59
C ALA A 27 1.56 8.78 -3.23
N ILE A 28 1.73 7.65 -2.54
CA ILE A 28 1.24 7.46 -1.17
C ILE A 28 1.83 8.50 -0.22
N ASN A 29 3.14 8.68 -0.20
CA ASN A 29 3.78 9.69 0.66
C ASN A 29 3.16 11.08 0.42
N ARG A 30 2.96 11.45 -0.85
CA ARG A 30 2.33 12.73 -1.20
C ARG A 30 0.90 12.85 -0.70
N MET A 31 0.10 11.78 -0.77
CA MET A 31 -1.27 11.75 -0.25
C MET A 31 -1.30 11.89 1.28
N ILE A 32 -0.37 11.24 1.98
CA ILE A 32 -0.23 11.32 3.43
C ILE A 32 0.22 12.72 3.86
N ASP A 33 1.24 13.28 3.19
CA ASP A 33 1.71 14.64 3.44
C ASP A 33 0.63 15.70 3.19
N ALA A 34 -0.24 15.44 2.21
CA ALA A 34 -1.42 16.25 1.92
C ALA A 34 -2.59 16.02 2.89
N GLN A 35 -2.38 15.20 3.93
CA GLN A 35 -3.34 14.92 5.01
C GLN A 35 -4.66 14.32 4.51
N LEU A 36 -4.59 13.49 3.46
CA LEU A 36 -5.75 12.71 3.02
C LEU A 36 -6.17 11.74 4.13
N SER A 37 -7.42 11.84 4.56
CA SER A 37 -7.96 11.10 5.70
C SER A 37 -9.06 10.13 5.28
N GLY A 38 -9.36 9.18 6.16
CA GLY A 38 -10.41 8.17 5.92
C GLY A 38 -10.00 7.02 4.99
N VAL A 39 -8.69 6.87 4.74
CA VAL A 39 -8.10 5.85 3.88
C VAL A 39 -6.96 5.17 4.63
N GLU A 40 -6.86 3.85 4.53
CA GLU A 40 -5.70 3.07 4.96
C GLU A 40 -4.71 2.97 3.77
N PHE A 41 -3.48 3.41 3.97
CA PHE A 41 -2.45 3.40 2.94
C PHE A 41 -1.59 2.13 3.02
N ILE A 42 -1.38 1.50 1.87
CA ILE A 42 -0.61 0.26 1.75
C ILE A 42 0.45 0.45 0.68
N ALA A 43 1.73 0.41 1.05
CA ALA A 43 2.84 0.43 0.12
C ALA A 43 3.33 -0.99 -0.17
N VAL A 44 3.48 -1.35 -1.44
CA VAL A 44 4.00 -2.64 -1.90
C VAL A 44 5.23 -2.40 -2.75
N ASN A 45 6.36 -3.03 -2.41
CA ASN A 45 7.58 -2.89 -3.21
C ASN A 45 8.49 -4.11 -3.07
N THR A 46 9.31 -4.37 -4.08
CA THR A 46 10.41 -5.34 -4.01
C THR A 46 11.64 -4.79 -3.27
N ASP A 47 11.79 -3.46 -3.26
CA ASP A 47 12.91 -2.76 -2.65
C ASP A 47 12.61 -2.45 -1.17
N ALA A 48 13.42 -2.99 -0.26
CA ALA A 48 13.26 -2.83 1.17
C ALA A 48 13.56 -1.39 1.63
N GLN A 49 14.57 -0.75 1.04
CA GLN A 49 14.95 0.63 1.40
C GLN A 49 13.83 1.61 1.01
N ALA A 50 13.22 1.39 -0.16
CA ALA A 50 12.09 2.19 -0.60
C ALA A 50 10.87 2.06 0.33
N LEU A 51 10.63 0.88 0.92
CA LEU A 51 9.56 0.68 1.90
C LEU A 51 9.88 1.30 3.25
N ASP A 52 11.12 1.20 3.71
CA ASP A 52 11.56 1.80 4.97
C ASP A 52 11.30 3.31 4.97
N HIS A 53 11.56 3.98 3.84
CA HIS A 53 11.31 5.41 3.65
C HIS A 53 9.85 5.79 3.32
N ASN A 54 8.96 4.81 3.13
CA ASN A 54 7.55 5.09 2.85
C ASN A 54 6.77 5.48 4.12
N LEU A 55 5.72 6.29 3.99
CA LEU A 55 4.89 6.77 5.12
C LEU A 55 3.62 5.94 5.34
N ALA A 56 3.33 4.95 4.49
CA ALA A 56 2.13 4.11 4.56
C ALA A 56 1.94 3.41 5.92
N ASP A 57 0.67 3.21 6.29
CA ASP A 57 0.26 2.46 7.48
C ASP A 57 0.73 0.99 7.41
N VAL A 58 0.63 0.40 6.20
CA VAL A 58 1.05 -0.97 5.92
C VAL A 58 2.12 -0.96 4.84
N LYS A 59 3.22 -1.68 5.08
CA LYS A 59 4.35 -1.83 4.15
C LYS A 59 4.55 -3.30 3.86
N LEU A 60 4.40 -3.70 2.60
CA LEU A 60 4.55 -5.07 2.14
C LEU A 60 5.75 -5.19 1.21
N GLN A 61 6.77 -5.90 1.67
CA GLN A 61 7.86 -6.31 0.80
C GLN A 61 7.48 -7.57 0.06
N ILE A 62 7.61 -7.57 -1.28
CA ILE A 62 7.36 -8.74 -2.14
C ILE A 62 8.67 -9.25 -2.78
N GLY A 63 8.73 -10.53 -3.12
CA GLY A 63 9.89 -11.20 -3.71
C GLY A 63 11.12 -11.12 -2.83
N LYS A 64 10.97 -11.33 -1.52
CA LYS A 64 12.07 -11.17 -0.57
C LYS A 64 13.21 -12.15 -0.86
N GLN A 65 12.91 -13.38 -1.26
CA GLN A 65 13.94 -14.37 -1.62
C GLN A 65 14.51 -14.10 -3.01
N LEU A 66 13.64 -13.78 -3.98
CA LEU A 66 14.03 -13.49 -5.35
C LEU A 66 14.94 -12.27 -5.47
N THR A 67 14.56 -11.15 -4.85
CA THR A 67 15.22 -9.85 -5.01
C THR A 67 16.20 -9.52 -3.88
N LYS A 68 16.14 -10.27 -2.76
CA LYS A 68 16.90 -9.99 -1.53
C LYS A 68 16.67 -8.58 -0.99
N GLY A 69 15.55 -7.95 -1.35
CA GLY A 69 15.22 -6.57 -0.96
C GLY A 69 15.94 -5.48 -1.74
N LEU A 70 16.62 -5.82 -2.84
CA LEU A 70 17.32 -4.84 -3.70
C LEU A 70 16.45 -4.30 -4.84
N GLY A 71 15.22 -4.80 -4.97
CA GLY A 71 14.28 -4.39 -6.01
C GLY A 71 14.34 -5.22 -7.29
N ALA A 72 13.34 -5.03 -8.16
CA ALA A 72 13.21 -5.73 -9.44
C ALA A 72 14.10 -5.17 -10.57
N GLY A 73 14.85 -4.07 -10.34
CA GLY A 73 15.76 -3.50 -11.33
C GLY A 73 15.07 -3.05 -12.64
N ALA A 74 13.83 -2.55 -12.55
CA ALA A 74 12.98 -2.21 -13.69
C ALA A 74 12.64 -3.37 -14.65
N ASN A 75 12.93 -4.62 -14.25
CA ASN A 75 12.49 -5.80 -14.98
C ASN A 75 11.07 -6.19 -14.54
N LEU A 76 10.15 -6.22 -15.51
CA LEU A 76 8.74 -6.55 -15.29
C LEU A 76 8.54 -8.01 -14.86
N ASP A 77 9.35 -8.93 -15.39
CA ASP A 77 9.22 -10.35 -15.09
C ASP A 77 9.60 -10.61 -13.63
N ILE A 78 10.70 -10.01 -13.16
CA ILE A 78 11.10 -10.09 -11.75
C ILE A 78 10.01 -9.51 -10.83
N GLY A 79 9.38 -8.40 -11.24
CA GLY A 79 8.28 -7.81 -10.47
C GLY A 79 7.04 -8.71 -10.40
N ARG A 80 6.74 -9.44 -11.48
CA ARG A 80 5.65 -10.43 -11.51
C ARG A 80 5.98 -11.62 -10.62
N ASP A 81 7.15 -12.24 -10.82
CA ASP A 81 7.60 -13.40 -10.07
C ASP A 81 7.66 -13.09 -8.56
N ALA A 82 8.09 -11.88 -8.20
CA ALA A 82 8.08 -11.40 -6.82
C ALA A 82 6.68 -11.35 -6.20
N ALA A 83 5.66 -10.96 -6.98
CA ALA A 83 4.28 -10.93 -6.50
C ALA A 83 3.66 -12.34 -6.41
N GLU A 84 4.11 -13.27 -7.25
CA GLU A 84 3.70 -14.67 -7.22
C GLU A 84 4.40 -15.46 -6.08
N GLU A 85 5.62 -15.07 -5.68
CA GLU A 85 6.35 -15.66 -4.54
C GLU A 85 5.57 -15.50 -3.22
N ASP A 86 4.93 -14.35 -3.02
CA ASP A 86 4.28 -13.95 -1.76
C ASP A 86 2.74 -13.99 -1.83
N GLN A 87 2.20 -14.91 -2.63
CA GLN A 87 0.75 -15.11 -2.82
C GLN A 87 0.02 -15.73 -1.61
#